data_AF-A0A949XBX3-F1
#
_entry.id   AF-A0A949XBX3-F1
#
_cell.length_a   1.000
_cell.length_b   1.000
_cell.length_c   1.000
_cell.angle_alpha   90.00
_cell.angle_beta   90.00
_cell.angle_gamma   90.00
#
_symmetry.space_group_name_H-M   'P 1'
#
loop_
_entity.id
_entity.type
_entity.pdbx_description
1 polymer ?
#
loop_
_entity_poly.entity_id
_entity_poly.type
_entity_poly.pdbx_seq_one_letter_code
_entity_poly.pdbx_strand_id
1 'polypeptide(L)'
;KGKRDKIRFIPVHAMAQRLIEEYLALAGHASDAAGPVFRPVTNNRTGELDKPLDGRTVHNNIVRKYALETGISAQINGLCVHSLRATAATNALSHEADIAKVQEWLGHANVSTTRLYDRRKTRPEDSPTFRVRY
;
A
#
# COMPACT_ATOMS: atom_id res chain seq x y z
N LYS A 1 -6.49 10.14 -9.00
CA LYS A 1 -7.21 11.19 -8.24
C LYS A 1 -7.71 10.58 -6.92
N GLY A 2 -7.45 11.21 -5.77
CA GLY A 2 -7.91 10.71 -4.47
C GLY A 2 -9.40 11.02 -4.20
N LYS A 3 -9.93 10.57 -3.05
CA LYS A 3 -11.29 10.94 -2.60
C LYS A 3 -11.41 12.48 -2.58
N ARG A 4 -12.47 13.02 -3.22
CA ARG A 4 -12.72 14.47 -3.43
C ARG A 4 -11.73 15.18 -4.36
N ASP A 5 -11.22 14.48 -5.37
CA ASP A 5 -10.29 15.01 -6.38
C ASP A 5 -8.99 15.61 -5.82
N LYS A 6 -8.63 15.25 -4.58
CA LYS A 6 -7.37 15.69 -3.97
C LYS A 6 -6.21 14.93 -4.60
N ILE A 7 -5.25 15.68 -5.13
CA ILE A 7 -3.95 15.18 -5.56
C ILE A 7 -3.04 15.17 -4.34
N ARG A 8 -2.29 14.08 -4.17
CA ARG A 8 -1.28 13.92 -3.12
C ARG A 8 -0.01 13.39 -3.77
N PHE A 9 1.12 13.90 -3.34
CA PHE A 9 2.42 13.39 -3.73
C PHE A 9 2.88 12.42 -2.64
N ILE A 10 3.15 11.18 -3.02
CA ILE A 10 3.59 10.13 -2.11
C ILE A 10 4.97 9.69 -2.57
N PRO A 11 5.99 9.70 -1.70
CA PRO A 11 7.29 9.17 -2.06
C PRO A 11 7.16 7.67 -2.35
N VAL A 12 7.81 7.24 -3.42
CA VAL A 12 7.90 5.83 -3.81
C VAL A 12 9.34 5.38 -3.58
N HIS A 13 9.50 4.17 -3.05
CA HIS A 13 10.82 3.58 -2.86
C HIS A 13 11.50 3.36 -4.22
N ALA A 14 12.81 3.65 -4.33
CA ALA A 14 13.55 3.59 -5.59
C ALA A 14 13.42 2.23 -6.30
N MET A 15 13.38 1.13 -5.55
CA MET A 15 13.13 -0.20 -6.11
C MET A 15 11.76 -0.31 -6.79
N ALA A 16 10.70 0.22 -6.16
CA ALA A 16 9.37 0.17 -6.73
C ALA A 16 9.25 1.06 -7.97
N GLN A 17 9.88 2.24 -7.95
CA GLN A 17 10.01 3.12 -9.11
C GLN A 17 10.64 2.37 -10.29
N ARG A 18 11.80 1.74 -10.08
CA ARG A 18 12.50 0.97 -11.11
C ARG A 18 11.63 -0.16 -11.70
N LEU A 19 10.96 -0.94 -10.86
CA LEU A 19 10.12 -2.04 -11.31
C LEU A 19 8.90 -1.56 -12.12
N ILE A 20 8.33 -0.40 -11.78
CA ILE A 20 7.25 0.20 -12.54
C ILE A 20 7.74 0.64 -13.93
N GLU A 21 8.91 1.27 -14.00
CA GLU A 21 9.52 1.69 -15.27
C GLU A 21 9.82 0.50 -16.19
N GLU A 22 10.39 -0.58 -15.63
CA GLU A 22 10.64 -1.82 -16.37
C GLU A 22 9.35 -2.46 -16.88
N TYR A 23 8.31 -2.53 -16.04
CA TYR A 23 7.00 -2.99 -16.45
C TYR A 23 6.41 -2.16 -17.59
N LEU A 24 6.45 -0.82 -17.50
CA LEU A 24 5.91 0.06 -18.53
C LEU A 24 6.63 -0.10 -19.88
N ALA A 25 7.94 -0.31 -19.85
CA ALA A 25 8.73 -0.59 -21.04
C ALA A 25 8.33 -1.93 -21.68
N LEU A 26 8.21 -2.99 -20.87
CA LEU A 26 7.81 -4.33 -21.33
C LEU A 26 6.36 -4.37 -21.82
N ALA A 27 5.46 -3.59 -21.21
CA ALA A 27 4.06 -3.51 -21.58
C ALA A 27 3.81 -2.65 -22.84
N GLY A 28 4.83 -1.92 -23.32
CA GLY A 28 4.78 -1.18 -24.58
C GLY A 28 3.97 0.13 -24.55
N HIS A 29 3.58 0.61 -23.36
CA HIS A 29 2.76 1.82 -23.21
C HIS A 29 3.41 2.86 -22.29
N ALA A 30 4.74 2.86 -22.18
CA ALA A 30 5.50 3.84 -21.41
C ALA A 30 5.31 5.29 -21.92
N SER A 31 5.00 5.48 -23.20
CA SER A 31 4.75 6.79 -23.81
C SER A 31 3.35 7.34 -23.54
N ASP A 32 2.41 6.52 -23.08
CA ASP A 32 1.04 6.93 -22.77
C ASP A 32 0.94 7.45 -21.33
N ALA A 33 1.32 8.72 -21.16
CA ALA A 33 1.30 9.40 -19.86
C ALA A 33 -0.11 9.66 -19.31
N ALA A 34 -1.14 9.67 -20.17
CA ALA A 34 -2.53 9.92 -19.78
C ALA A 34 -3.28 8.62 -19.44
N GLY A 35 -2.81 7.49 -19.98
CA GLY A 35 -3.41 6.19 -19.78
C GLY A 35 -3.18 5.60 -18.39
N PRO A 36 -3.88 4.49 -18.07
CA PRO A 36 -3.68 3.77 -16.83
C PRO A 36 -2.28 3.16 -16.78
N VAL A 37 -1.60 3.33 -15.64
CA VAL A 37 -0.28 2.71 -15.38
C VAL A 37 -0.40 1.20 -15.47
N PHE A 38 -1.34 0.57 -14.76
CA PHE A 38 -1.55 -0.88 -14.82
C PHE A 38 -2.78 -1.22 -15.63
N ARG A 39 -2.60 -2.07 -16.64
CA ARG A 39 -3.63 -2.53 -17.58
C ARG A 39 -3.88 -4.03 -17.47
N PRO A 40 -5.10 -4.52 -17.75
CA PRO A 40 -5.34 -5.96 -17.93
C PRO A 40 -4.48 -6.53 -19.06
N VAL A 41 -3.93 -7.72 -18.84
CA VAL A 41 -3.22 -8.48 -19.90
C VAL A 41 -4.19 -9.32 -20.75
N THR A 42 -5.36 -9.64 -20.21
CA THR A 42 -6.42 -10.39 -20.89
C THR A 42 -7.78 -9.80 -20.52
N ASN A 43 -8.71 -9.78 -21.47
CA ASN A 43 -10.08 -9.37 -21.25
C ASN A 43 -11.04 -10.12 -22.18
N ASN A 44 -11.51 -11.28 -21.71
CA ASN A 44 -12.38 -12.16 -22.50
C ASN A 44 -13.81 -11.62 -22.68
N ARG A 45 -14.18 -10.53 -22.00
CA ARG A 45 -15.53 -9.96 -22.07
C ARG A 45 -15.67 -8.89 -23.16
N THR A 46 -14.71 -7.98 -23.25
CA THR A 46 -14.78 -6.84 -24.19
C THR A 46 -13.57 -6.73 -25.11
N GLY A 47 -12.50 -7.51 -24.90
CA GLY A 47 -11.24 -7.38 -25.65
C GLY A 47 -10.43 -6.12 -25.33
N GLU A 48 -11.03 -5.10 -24.73
CA GLU A 48 -10.40 -3.82 -24.41
C GLU A 48 -9.37 -3.95 -23.28
N LEU A 49 -8.12 -3.58 -23.58
CA LEU A 49 -6.99 -3.61 -22.64
C LEU A 49 -6.55 -2.20 -22.19
N ASP A 50 -6.92 -1.15 -22.91
CA ASP A 50 -6.58 0.26 -22.60
C ASP A 50 -7.47 0.85 -21.50
N LYS A 51 -7.59 0.11 -20.39
CA LYS A 51 -8.39 0.48 -19.23
C LYS A 51 -7.66 0.14 -17.94
N PRO A 52 -8.05 0.72 -16.79
CA PRO A 52 -7.43 0.40 -15.52
C PRO A 52 -7.61 -1.07 -15.16
N LEU A 53 -6.56 -1.67 -14.59
CA LEU A 53 -6.63 -2.99 -13.98
C LEU A 53 -7.69 -3.02 -12.86
N ASP A 54 -8.52 -4.07 -12.84
CA ASP A 54 -9.53 -4.25 -11.80
C ASP A 54 -8.87 -4.56 -10.44
N GLY A 55 -9.29 -3.83 -9.41
CA GLY A 55 -8.82 -4.05 -8.03
C GLY A 55 -9.13 -5.46 -7.51
N ARG A 56 -10.18 -6.12 -8.00
CA ARG A 56 -10.45 -7.53 -7.66
C ARG A 56 -9.38 -8.45 -8.22
N THR A 57 -8.90 -8.20 -9.43
CA THR A 57 -7.78 -8.93 -10.03
C THR A 57 -6.51 -8.74 -9.21
N VAL A 58 -6.24 -7.53 -8.72
CA VAL A 58 -5.10 -7.28 -7.82
C VAL A 58 -5.21 -8.13 -6.56
N HIS A 59 -6.37 -8.18 -5.91
CA HIS A 59 -6.54 -9.00 -4.71
C HIS A 59 -6.40 -10.50 -5.00
N ASN A 60 -7.13 -11.01 -5.99
CA ASN A 60 -7.25 -12.45 -6.24
C ASN A 60 -6.03 -13.06 -6.93
N ASN A 61 -5.44 -12.35 -7.89
CA ASN A 61 -4.42 -12.92 -8.78
C ASN A 61 -3.01 -12.48 -8.40
N ILE A 62 -2.87 -11.38 -7.66
CA ILE A 62 -1.56 -10.87 -7.22
C ILE A 62 -1.39 -11.15 -5.72
N VAL A 63 -2.17 -10.51 -4.86
CA VAL A 63 -2.00 -10.61 -3.40
C VAL A 63 -2.16 -12.05 -2.92
N ARG A 64 -3.26 -12.72 -3.30
CA ARG A 64 -3.51 -14.09 -2.87
C ARG A 64 -2.51 -15.09 -3.47
N LYS A 65 -2.07 -14.88 -4.72
CA LYS A 65 -1.07 -15.72 -5.37
C LYS A 65 0.25 -15.71 -4.60
N TYR A 66 0.84 -14.52 -4.41
CA TYR A 66 2.13 -14.40 -3.73
C TYR A 66 2.06 -14.74 -2.24
N ALA A 67 0.91 -14.52 -1.60
CA ALA A 67 0.70 -15.01 -0.23
C ALA A 67 0.81 -16.54 -0.14
N LEU A 68 0.19 -17.27 -1.07
CA LEU A 68 0.31 -18.73 -1.10
C LEU A 68 1.74 -19.18 -1.39
N GLU A 69 2.44 -18.55 -2.34
CA GLU A 69 3.84 -18.86 -2.67
C GLU A 69 4.80 -18.61 -1.50
N THR A 70 4.48 -17.67 -0.60
CA THR A 70 5.27 -17.35 0.59
C THR A 70 4.84 -18.13 1.85
N GLY A 71 3.86 -19.03 1.73
CA GLY A 71 3.34 -19.82 2.87
C GLY A 71 2.37 -19.06 3.78
N ILE A 72 1.97 -17.84 3.41
CA ILE A 72 0.89 -17.08 4.05
C ILE A 72 -0.44 -17.71 3.62
N SER A 73 -0.82 -18.78 4.31
CA SER A 73 -1.98 -19.60 3.97
C SER A 73 -3.33 -18.92 4.25
N ALA A 74 -4.41 -19.49 3.71
CA ALA A 74 -5.79 -19.03 3.89
C ALA A 74 -6.29 -19.05 5.35
N GLN A 75 -5.53 -19.63 6.28
CA GLN A 75 -5.82 -19.58 7.72
C GLN A 75 -5.52 -18.21 8.33
N ILE A 76 -4.72 -17.37 7.65
CA ILE A 76 -4.50 -15.98 8.07
C ILE A 76 -5.75 -15.17 7.69
N ASN A 77 -6.64 -15.03 8.66
CA ASN A 77 -7.82 -14.19 8.53
C ASN A 77 -7.41 -12.73 8.24
N GLY A 78 -8.01 -12.14 7.21
CA GLY A 78 -7.90 -10.71 6.92
C GLY A 78 -6.81 -10.29 5.93
N LEU A 79 -6.10 -11.22 5.28
CA LEU A 79 -5.18 -10.86 4.19
C LEU A 79 -5.95 -10.24 3.01
N CYS A 80 -5.76 -8.95 2.76
CA CYS A 80 -6.32 -8.23 1.63
C CYS A 80 -5.50 -6.98 1.29
N VAL A 81 -5.85 -6.27 0.22
CA VAL A 81 -5.16 -5.03 -0.17
C VAL A 81 -5.15 -3.97 0.95
N HIS A 82 -6.22 -3.91 1.76
CA HIS A 82 -6.30 -2.99 2.89
C HIS A 82 -5.44 -3.45 4.08
N SER A 83 -5.24 -4.76 4.27
CA SER A 83 -4.36 -5.24 5.33
C SER A 83 -2.90 -4.94 5.01
N LEU A 84 -2.48 -5.02 3.75
CA LEU A 84 -1.14 -4.57 3.32
C LEU A 84 -0.90 -3.09 3.66
N ARG A 85 -1.91 -2.24 3.43
CA ARG A 85 -1.86 -0.82 3.84
C ARG A 85 -1.75 -0.66 5.35
N ALA A 86 -2.51 -1.43 6.13
CA ALA A 86 -2.44 -1.41 7.58
C ALA A 86 -1.07 -1.86 8.10
N THR A 87 -0.48 -2.90 7.48
CA THR A 87 0.88 -3.36 7.80
C THR A 87 1.91 -2.28 7.49
N ALA A 88 1.81 -1.61 6.34
CA ALA A 88 2.70 -0.51 5.99
C ALA A 88 2.63 0.65 7.00
N ALA A 89 1.42 1.02 7.43
CA ALA A 89 1.20 2.03 8.47
C ALA A 89 1.80 1.62 9.82
N THR A 90 1.51 0.39 10.24
CA THR A 90 2.00 -0.17 11.51
C THR A 90 3.53 -0.23 11.51
N ASN A 91 4.15 -0.71 10.43
CA ASN A 91 5.61 -0.80 10.31
C ASN A 91 6.25 0.59 10.37
N ALA A 92 5.73 1.58 9.64
CA ALA A 92 6.26 2.93 9.69
C ALA A 92 6.24 3.50 11.12
N LEU A 93 5.13 3.34 11.85
CA LEU A 93 5.00 3.81 13.22
C LEU A 93 5.89 3.04 14.20
N SER A 94 6.03 1.72 14.03
CA SER A 94 6.94 0.89 14.84
C SER A 94 8.41 1.27 14.65
N HIS A 95 8.78 1.78 13.47
CA HIS A 95 10.11 2.36 13.19
C HIS A 95 10.16 3.87 13.46
N GLU A 96 9.40 4.32 14.44
CA GLU A 96 9.45 5.69 14.99
C GLU A 96 9.10 6.82 14.02
N ALA A 97 8.45 6.52 12.88
CA ALA A 97 7.94 7.57 12.01
C ALA A 97 6.94 8.47 12.74
N ASP A 98 6.97 9.77 12.42
CA ASP A 98 6.01 10.75 12.92
C ASP A 98 4.59 10.39 12.47
N ILE A 99 3.65 10.32 13.42
CA ILE A 99 2.25 9.99 13.16
C ILE A 99 1.57 10.99 12.21
N ALA A 100 1.97 12.27 12.23
CA ALA A 100 1.47 13.28 11.31
C ALA A 100 1.93 13.00 9.86
N LYS A 101 3.18 12.56 9.69
CA LYS A 101 3.72 12.15 8.38
C LYS A 101 3.06 10.87 7.87
N VAL A 102 2.85 9.89 8.75
CA VAL A 102 2.10 8.67 8.39
C VAL A 102 0.65 9.00 8.05
N GLN A 103 0.00 9.94 8.75
CA GLN A 103 -1.37 10.39 8.41
C GLN A 103 -1.43 11.01 7.01
N GLU A 104 -0.48 11.88 6.68
CA GLU A 104 -0.38 12.51 5.37
C GLU A 104 -0.18 11.46 4.27
N TRP A 105 0.75 10.52 4.48
CA TRP A 105 1.05 9.40 3.59
C TRP A 105 -0.16 8.49 3.36
N LEU A 106 -0.91 8.19 4.42
CA LEU A 106 -2.15 7.41 4.36
C LEU A 106 -3.35 8.22 3.85
N GLY A 107 -3.19 9.53 3.66
CA GLY A 107 -4.25 10.41 3.22
C GLY A 107 -5.46 10.48 4.17
N HIS A 108 -5.25 10.23 5.44
CA HIS A 108 -6.30 10.30 6.46
C HIS A 108 -6.66 11.76 6.75
N ALA A 109 -7.96 12.02 6.91
CA ALA A 109 -8.46 13.35 7.28
C ALA A 109 -8.35 13.63 8.79
N ASN A 110 -8.29 12.58 9.61
CA ASN A 110 -8.24 12.68 11.06
C ASN A 110 -7.13 11.78 11.60
N VAL A 111 -6.24 12.32 12.44
CA VAL A 111 -5.14 11.56 13.05
C VAL A 111 -5.63 10.35 13.85
N SER A 112 -6.86 10.41 14.39
CA SER A 112 -7.46 9.31 15.15
C SER A 112 -7.58 8.02 14.33
N THR A 113 -7.78 8.10 13.01
CA THR A 113 -7.79 6.88 12.16
C THR A 113 -6.39 6.30 12.00
N THR A 114 -5.35 7.14 11.94
CA THR A 114 -3.94 6.69 11.91
C THR A 114 -3.53 6.07 13.24
N ARG A 115 -4.03 6.60 14.36
CA ARG A 115 -3.72 6.10 15.71
C ARG A 115 -4.14 4.64 15.92
N LEU A 116 -5.13 4.14 15.17
CA LEU A 116 -5.51 2.72 15.19
C LEU A 116 -4.36 1.77 14.78
N TYR A 117 -3.35 2.28 14.07
CA TYR A 117 -2.16 1.53 13.66
C TYR A 117 -0.96 1.72 14.60
N ASP A 118 -1.04 2.63 15.57
CA ASP A 118 0.07 2.92 16.48
C ASP A 118 0.08 1.95 17.67
N ARG A 119 0.92 0.92 17.58
CA ARG A 119 1.10 -0.11 18.61
C ARG A 119 2.20 0.20 19.62
N ARG A 120 2.87 1.36 19.54
CA ARG A 120 3.96 1.71 20.48
C ARG A 120 3.48 1.83 21.92
N LYS A 121 2.23 2.27 22.12
CA LYS A 121 1.61 2.40 23.45
C LYS A 121 1.47 1.10 24.23
N THR A 122 1.62 -0.05 23.58
CA THR A 122 1.54 -1.37 24.24
C THR A 122 2.92 -1.93 24.63
N ARG A 123 4.02 -1.21 24.35
CA ARG A 123 5.38 -1.65 24.69
C ARG A 123 5.75 -1.18 26.09
N PRO A 124 6.17 -2.08 27.00
CA PRO A 124 6.61 -1.71 28.33
C PRO A 124 7.73 -0.66 28.31
N GLU A 125 8.71 -0.77 27.39
CA GLU A 125 9.84 0.18 27.29
C GLU A 125 9.43 1.62 26.91
N ASP A 126 8.24 1.80 26.34
CA ASP A 126 7.72 3.12 25.98
C ASP A 126 6.97 3.78 27.16
N SER A 127 6.87 3.11 28.31
CA SER A 127 6.33 3.71 29.53
C SER A 127 7.23 4.86 30.01
N PRO A 128 6.65 6.02 30.41
CA PRO A 128 7.39 7.10 31.03
C PRO A 128 8.27 6.64 32.20
N THR A 129 7.86 5.59 32.92
CA THR A 129 8.62 4.97 34.02
C THR A 129 10.02 4.55 33.62
N PHE A 130 10.23 4.04 32.40
CA PHE A 130 11.56 3.59 31.94
C PHE A 130 12.35 4.68 31.20
N ARG A 131 11.73 5.82 30.89
CA ARG A 131 12.36 6.94 30.16
C ARG A 131 12.86 8.06 31.06
N VAL A 132 12.46 8.11 32.33
CA VAL A 132 13.00 9.07 33.30
C VAL A 132 14.36 8.56 33.78
N ARG A 133 15.42 9.35 33.54
CA ARG A 133 16.71 9.16 34.22
C ARG A 133 16.74 10.04 35.46
N TYR A 134 16.96 9.42 36.62
CA TYR A 134 17.28 10.11 37.87
C TYR A 134 18.77 10.48 37.89
#